data_AF-E9IMK1-F1
#
_entry.id   AF-E9IMK1-F1
#
_cell.length_a   1.000
_cell.length_b   1.000
_cell.length_c   1.000
_cell.angle_alpha   90.00
_cell.angle_beta   90.00
_cell.angle_gamma   90.00
#
_symmetry.space_group_name_H-M   'P 1'
#
loop_
_entity.id
_entity.type
_entity.pdbx_description
1 polymer ?
#
loop_
_entity_poly.entity_id
_entity_poly.type
_entity_poly.pdbx_seq_one_letter_code
_entity_poly.pdbx_strand_id
1 'polypeptide(L)'
;ALNKVYEKANSVRTAVVEAPVWIHKYIIGRKGVNIKKITQEMPKVNVEFTGKEDKIKIEGPPEEVEKAQNELQIMASDLIAKLTFAELNVDPRFYKHIIG
;
A
#
# COMPACT_ATOMS: atom_id res chain seq x y z
N ALA A 1 3.16 22.82 15.46
CA ALA A 1 1.83 23.26 15.93
C ALA A 1 0.65 22.57 15.20
N LEU A 2 0.87 21.63 14.26
CA LEU A 2 -0.21 21.06 13.44
C LEU A 2 -0.81 19.73 13.96
N ASN A 3 -0.10 18.96 14.79
CA ASN A 3 -0.61 17.65 15.27
C ASN A 3 -1.55 17.72 16.49
N LYS A 4 -1.71 18.89 17.12
CA LYS A 4 -2.43 19.02 18.41
C LYS A 4 -3.94 19.29 18.30
N VAL A 5 -4.45 19.42 17.07
CA VAL A 5 -5.88 19.62 16.78
C VAL A 5 -6.62 18.33 16.42
N TYR A 6 -5.91 17.22 16.19
CA TYR A 6 -6.52 15.92 15.86
C TYR A 6 -7.03 15.13 17.09
N GLU A 7 -6.79 15.62 18.31
CA GLU A 7 -7.09 14.90 19.56
C GLU A 7 -8.56 15.01 20.01
N LYS A 8 -9.39 15.88 19.42
CA LYS A 8 -10.66 16.28 20.05
C LYS A 8 -11.97 15.68 19.52
N ALA A 9 -11.97 14.77 18.54
CA ALA A 9 -13.27 14.29 18.01
C ALA A 9 -13.40 12.84 17.51
N ASN A 10 -12.34 12.06 17.28
CA ASN A 10 -12.51 10.76 16.61
C ASN A 10 -11.71 9.64 17.25
N SER A 11 -12.38 8.70 17.91
CA SER A 11 -11.78 7.45 18.40
C SER A 11 -11.24 6.56 17.28
N VAL A 12 -11.57 6.85 16.01
CA VAL A 12 -11.13 6.11 14.81
C VAL A 12 -10.82 7.11 13.70
N ARG A 13 -9.63 7.01 13.10
CA ARG A 13 -9.19 7.80 11.95
C ARG A 13 -9.13 6.92 10.71
N THR A 14 -9.60 7.47 9.59
CA THR A 14 -9.40 6.89 8.26
C THR A 14 -8.26 7.64 7.57
N ALA A 15 -7.27 6.91 7.08
CA ALA A 15 -6.18 7.42 6.24
C ALA A 15 -6.22 6.77 4.86
N VAL A 16 -5.73 7.50 3.87
CA VAL A 16 -5.63 7.04 2.48
C VAL A 16 -4.18 7.18 2.04
N VAL A 17 -3.62 6.11 1.50
CA VAL A 17 -2.26 6.08 0.95
C VAL A 17 -2.35 5.89 -0.56
N GLU A 18 -1.69 6.76 -1.31
CA GLU A 18 -1.56 6.64 -2.75
C GLU A 18 -0.53 5.56 -3.07
N ALA A 19 -0.99 4.48 -3.70
CA ALA A 19 -0.16 3.35 -4.08
C ALA A 19 -0.68 2.78 -5.40
N PRO A 20 0.15 2.67 -6.44
CA PRO A 20 -0.28 2.12 -7.72
C PRO A 20 -0.85 0.69 -7.61
N VAL A 21 -1.90 0.37 -8.36
CA VAL A 21 -2.55 -0.96 -8.34
C VAL A 21 -1.55 -2.10 -8.60
N TRP A 22 -0.54 -1.88 -9.45
CA TRP A 22 0.46 -2.89 -9.78
C TRP A 22 1.36 -3.28 -8.58
N ILE A 23 1.56 -2.35 -7.62
CA ILE A 23 2.30 -2.64 -6.38
C ILE A 23 1.42 -3.18 -5.26
N HIS A 24 0.09 -3.06 -5.32
CA HIS A 24 -0.81 -3.52 -4.26
C HIS A 24 -0.57 -4.99 -3.90
N LYS A 25 -0.36 -5.86 -4.91
CA LYS A 25 -0.07 -7.29 -4.69
C LYS A 25 1.24 -7.51 -3.90
N TYR A 26 2.21 -6.61 -4.07
CA TYR A 26 3.49 -6.67 -3.38
C TYR A 26 3.39 -6.10 -1.97
N ILE A 27 2.60 -5.04 -1.78
CA ILE A 27 2.30 -4.46 -0.46
C ILE A 27 1.55 -5.46 0.43
N ILE A 28 0.59 -6.19 -0.11
CA ILE A 28 -0.10 -7.28 0.61
C ILE A 28 0.90 -8.40 0.99
N GLY A 29 1.91 -8.60 0.14
CA GLY A 29 2.93 -9.63 0.28
C GLY A 29 2.46 -11.01 -0.16
N ARG A 30 3.40 -11.96 -0.30
CA ARG A 30 3.08 -13.35 -0.64
C ARG A 30 2.11 -13.93 0.40
N LYS A 31 0.96 -14.43 -0.04
CA LYS A 31 -0.13 -14.97 0.83
C LYS A 31 -0.67 -13.97 1.89
N GLY A 32 -0.54 -12.67 1.67
CA GLY A 32 -1.02 -11.67 2.64
C GLY A 32 -0.19 -11.62 3.93
N VAL A 33 1.04 -12.15 3.92
CA VAL A 33 1.90 -12.19 5.12
C VAL A 33 2.22 -10.78 5.61
N ASN A 34 2.45 -9.82 4.72
CA ASN A 34 2.80 -8.46 5.12
C ASN A 34 1.62 -7.78 5.82
N ILE A 35 0.42 -7.87 5.24
CA ILE A 35 -0.79 -7.32 5.85
C ILE A 35 -1.19 -8.09 7.12
N LYS A 36 -1.07 -9.41 7.13
CA LYS A 36 -1.27 -10.18 8.36
C LYS A 36 -0.34 -9.75 9.48
N LYS A 37 0.93 -9.43 9.17
CA LYS A 37 1.88 -8.95 10.16
C LYS A 37 1.45 -7.60 10.73
N ILE A 38 1.06 -6.66 9.87
CA ILE A 38 0.53 -5.35 10.29
C ILE A 38 -0.74 -5.53 11.13
N THR A 39 -1.72 -6.32 10.68
CA THR A 39 -2.96 -6.58 11.44
C THR A 39 -2.70 -7.35 12.74
N GLN A 40 -1.61 -8.12 12.83
CA GLN A 40 -1.23 -8.87 14.04
C GLN A 40 -0.50 -7.98 15.05
N GLU A 41 0.36 -7.06 14.59
CA GLU A 41 0.96 -6.02 15.42
C GLU A 41 -0.07 -4.96 15.82
N MET A 42 -1.08 -4.73 14.97
CA MET A 42 -2.10 -3.70 15.10
C MET A 42 -3.51 -4.25 14.87
N PRO A 43 -4.09 -4.98 15.84
CA PRO A 43 -5.39 -5.65 15.67
C PRO A 43 -6.56 -4.67 15.53
N LYS A 44 -6.35 -3.38 15.86
CA LYS A 44 -7.37 -2.33 15.73
C LYS A 44 -7.29 -1.60 14.38
N VAL A 45 -6.28 -1.89 13.56
CA VAL A 45 -6.13 -1.31 12.23
C VAL A 45 -6.68 -2.26 11.18
N ASN A 46 -7.62 -1.77 10.40
CA ASN A 46 -8.18 -2.45 9.24
C ASN A 46 -7.62 -1.81 7.96
N VAL A 47 -7.02 -2.61 7.08
CA VAL A 47 -6.47 -2.13 5.80
C VAL A 47 -7.32 -2.65 4.67
N GLU A 48 -7.93 -1.75 3.93
CA GLU A 48 -8.81 -2.04 2.81
C GLU A 48 -8.12 -1.66 1.48
N PHE A 49 -7.89 -2.68 0.65
CA PHE A 49 -7.31 -2.52 -0.68
C PHE A 49 -8.45 -2.42 -1.70
N THR A 50 -8.71 -1.21 -2.18
CA THR A 50 -9.67 -1.04 -3.27
C THR A 50 -8.95 -1.40 -4.57
N GLY A 51 -9.02 -2.65 -5.01
CA GLY A 51 -8.29 -3.16 -6.19
C GLY A 51 -8.62 -2.51 -7.54
N LYS A 52 -9.46 -1.48 -7.57
CA LYS A 52 -9.80 -0.64 -8.74
C LYS A 52 -9.24 0.78 -8.64
N GLU A 53 -8.76 1.19 -7.48
CA GLU A 53 -8.22 2.54 -7.25
C GLU A 53 -6.75 2.42 -6.85
N ASP A 54 -5.90 3.36 -7.27
CA ASP A 54 -4.50 3.47 -6.83
C ASP A 54 -4.38 3.96 -5.37
N LYS A 55 -5.27 3.49 -4.48
CA LYS A 55 -5.45 3.98 -3.13
C LYS A 55 -5.66 2.81 -2.16
N ILE A 56 -4.96 2.88 -1.03
CA ILE A 56 -5.10 1.95 0.11
C ILE A 56 -5.77 2.72 1.23
N LYS A 57 -6.89 2.21 1.74
CA LYS A 57 -7.59 2.80 2.90
C LYS A 57 -7.15 2.09 4.16
N ILE A 58 -6.90 2.86 5.20
CA ILE A 58 -6.47 2.36 6.51
C ILE A 58 -7.41 2.98 7.53
N GLU A 59 -8.03 2.16 8.36
CA GLU A 59 -8.99 2.59 9.37
C GLU A 59 -8.58 2.05 10.74
N GLY A 60 -8.58 2.90 11.76
CA GLY A 60 -8.22 2.45 13.11
C GLY A 60 -7.85 3.59 14.05
N PRO A 61 -7.19 3.28 15.17
CA PRO A 61 -6.72 4.29 16.12
C PRO A 61 -5.69 5.21 15.46
N PRO A 62 -5.72 6.53 15.75
CA PRO A 62 -4.84 7.49 15.09
C PRO A 62 -3.34 7.19 15.26
N GLU A 63 -2.92 6.68 16.41
CA GLU A 63 -1.52 6.29 16.65
C GLU A 63 -1.07 5.11 15.77
N GLU A 64 -1.95 4.14 15.57
CA GLU A 64 -1.62 2.95 14.80
C GLU A 64 -1.73 3.22 13.29
N VAL A 65 -2.76 3.98 12.88
CA VAL A 65 -2.97 4.39 11.48
C VAL A 65 -1.80 5.21 10.96
N GLU A 66 -1.24 6.14 11.76
CA GLU A 66 -0.11 6.96 11.33
C GLU A 66 1.16 6.12 11.10
N LYS A 67 1.44 5.17 12.00
CA LYS A 67 2.55 4.22 11.83
C LYS A 67 2.34 3.32 10.61
N ALA A 68 1.17 2.70 10.48
CA ALA A 68 0.84 1.83 9.36
C ALA A 68 0.91 2.58 8.02
N GLN A 69 0.40 3.81 7.96
CA GLN A 69 0.50 4.69 6.81
C GLN A 69 1.96 4.95 6.43
N ASN A 70 2.80 5.30 7.40
CA ASN A 70 4.20 5.60 7.13
C ASN A 70 4.97 4.35 6.65
N GLU A 71 4.74 3.19 7.27
CA GLU A 71 5.31 1.91 6.84
C GLU A 71 4.86 1.53 5.44
N LEU A 72 3.56 1.65 5.16
CA LEU A 72 2.98 1.38 3.83
C LEU A 72 3.55 2.31 2.78
N GLN A 73 3.74 3.59 3.09
CA GLN A 73 4.30 4.57 2.18
C GLN A 73 5.80 4.33 1.90
N ILE A 74 6.57 3.96 2.93
CA ILE A 74 7.97 3.56 2.77
C ILE A 74 8.05 2.29 1.93
N MET A 75 7.25 1.28 2.23
CA MET A 75 7.19 0.04 1.44
C MET A 75 6.74 0.29 0.01
N ALA A 76 5.73 1.14 -0.20
CA ALA A 76 5.26 1.51 -1.53
C ALA A 76 6.39 2.17 -2.31
N SER A 77 7.07 3.14 -1.71
CA SER A 77 8.18 3.86 -2.35
C SER A 77 9.37 2.94 -2.64
N ASP A 78 9.74 2.05 -1.71
CA ASP A 78 10.80 1.06 -1.87
C ASP A 78 10.45 0.02 -2.95
N LEU A 79 9.20 -0.43 -3.00
CA LEU A 79 8.70 -1.33 -4.05
C LEU A 79 8.69 -0.65 -5.41
N ILE A 80 8.27 0.61 -5.51
CA ILE A 80 8.34 1.39 -6.76
C ILE A 80 9.80 1.56 -7.20
N ALA A 81 10.71 1.82 -6.26
CA ALA A 81 12.13 1.97 -6.55
C ALA A 81 12.81 0.65 -6.95
N LYS A 82 12.44 -0.48 -6.32
CA LYS A 82 13.01 -1.80 -6.61
C LYS A 82 12.38 -2.47 -7.83
N LEU A 83 11.07 -2.40 -7.97
CA LEU A 83 10.33 -2.94 -9.11
C LEU A 83 10.27 -1.87 -10.18
N THR A 84 11.40 -1.64 -10.86
CA THR A 84 11.37 -0.88 -12.11
C THR A 84 10.56 -1.70 -13.13
N PHE A 85 9.33 -1.27 -13.41
CA PHE A 85 8.51 -1.82 -14.49
C PHE A 85 8.70 -0.91 -15.70
N ALA A 86 9.41 -1.40 -16.71
CA ALA A 86 9.44 -0.77 -18.02
C ALA A 86 8.39 -1.46 -18.90
N GLU A 87 7.28 -0.77 -19.20
CA GLU A 87 6.33 -1.25 -20.20
C GLU A 87 6.98 -1.12 -21.58
N LEU A 88 7.40 -2.25 -22.14
CA LEU A 88 8.04 -2.33 -23.45
C LEU A 88 6.95 -2.69 -24.47
N ASN A 89 6.52 -1.69 -25.23
CA ASN A 89 5.54 -1.89 -26.30
C ASN A 89 6.26 -2.49 -27.50
N VAL A 90 6.24 -3.83 -27.59
CA VAL A 90 6.97 -4.58 -28.62
C VAL A 90 6.00 -4.97 -29.73
N ASP A 91 6.46 -4.78 -30.97
CA ASP A 91 5.75 -5.20 -32.17
C ASP A 91 5.56 -6.74 -32.16
N PRO A 92 4.35 -7.27 -32.47
CA PRO A 92 4.05 -8.70 -32.36
C PRO A 92 5.02 -9.63 -33.10
N ARG A 93 5.72 -9.10 -34.12
CA ARG A 93 6.77 -9.81 -34.87
C ARG A 93 7.93 -10.29 -34.00
N PHE A 94 8.20 -9.63 -32.88
CA PHE A 94 9.33 -9.92 -32.00
C PHE A 94 8.98 -10.76 -30.76
N TYR A 95 7.70 -11.03 -30.48
CA TYR A 95 7.30 -11.82 -29.30
C TYR A 95 7.97 -13.20 -29.22
N LYS A 96 8.09 -13.88 -30.36
CA LYS A 96 8.79 -15.17 -30.49
C LYS A 96 10.29 -15.15 -30.14
N HIS A 97 10.96 -13.99 -30.22
CA HIS A 97 12.37 -13.88 -29.85
C HIS A 97 12.59 -13.46 -28.39
N ILE A 98 11.56 -12.88 -27.77
CA ILE A 98 11.66 -12.33 -26.41
C ILE A 98 11.07 -13.32 -25.39
N ILE A 99 10.02 -14.05 -25.77
CA ILE A 99 9.31 -14.99 -24.88
C ILE A 99 9.88 -16.40 -25.00
N GLY A 100 10.44 -16.77 -26.17
CA GLY A 100 10.90 -18.11 -26.49
C GLY A 100 9.79 -18.98 -27.04
#